data_AF-A0ABD0N768-F1
#
_entry.id   AF-A0ABD0N768-F1
#
_cell.length_a   1.000
_cell.length_b   1.000
_cell.length_c   1.000
_cell.angle_alpha   90.00
_cell.angle_beta   90.00
_cell.angle_gamma   90.00
#
_symmetry.space_group_name_H-M   'P 1'
#
loop_
_entity.id
_entity.type
_entity.pdbx_description
1 polymer ?
#
loop_
_entity_poly.entity_id
_entity_poly.type
_entity_poly.pdbx_seq_one_letter_code
_entity_poly.pdbx_strand_id
1 'polypeptide(L)'
;HEYISGYYRVSVYFLSKIMSDVLFLRTIPGIIFSCVVYWMIGLKSTPDAFFIFLFSIILVSYTATSMALAISADQTVVAIANIFLTIIFIFMM
;
A
#
# COMPACT_ATOMS: atom_id res chain seq x y z
N HIS A 1 15.38 1.27 -19.34
CA HIS A 1 16.44 1.88 -20.16
C HIS A 1 17.33 2.80 -19.33
N GLU A 2 16.80 3.45 -18.30
CA GLU A 2 17.52 4.42 -17.47
C GLU A 2 18.65 3.81 -16.62
N TYR A 3 18.45 2.59 -16.10
CA TYR A 3 19.48 1.89 -15.31
C TYR A 3 20.73 1.56 -16.14
N ILE A 4 20.54 1.04 -17.36
CA ILE A 4 21.63 0.68 -18.28
C ILE A 4 22.39 1.93 -18.75
N SER A 5 21.69 3.05 -18.92
CA SER A 5 22.29 4.34 -19.26
C SER A 5 22.96 5.05 -18.06
N GLY A 6 22.90 4.48 -16.86
CA GLY A 6 23.63 4.98 -15.69
C GLY A 6 23.01 6.20 -14.99
N TYR A 7 21.75 6.54 -15.25
CA TYR A 7 21.11 7.72 -14.64
C TYR A 7 20.97 7.63 -13.12
N TYR A 8 20.67 6.44 -12.58
CA TYR A 8 20.51 6.21 -11.14
C TYR A 8 20.65 4.74 -10.76
N ARG A 9 20.99 4.48 -9.49
CA ARG A 9 21.04 3.12 -8.91
C ARG A 9 19.63 2.59 -8.65
N VAL A 10 19.46 1.27 -8.72
CA VAL A 10 18.17 0.59 -8.44
C VAL A 10 17.63 0.94 -7.05
N SER A 11 18.49 1.01 -6.04
CA SER A 11 18.09 1.35 -4.66
C SER A 11 17.48 2.75 -4.55
N VAL A 12 18.05 3.74 -5.23
CA VAL A 12 17.57 5.13 -5.20
C VAL A 12 16.23 5.24 -5.92
N TYR A 13 16.09 4.57 -7.07
CA TYR A 13 14.82 4.51 -7.78
C TYR A 13 13.73 3.86 -6.94
N PHE A 14 14.03 2.70 -6.36
CA PHE A 14 13.09 1.93 -5.55
C PHE A 14 12.64 2.70 -4.30
N LEU A 15 13.59 3.32 -3.59
CA LEU A 15 13.29 4.13 -2.40
C LEU A 15 12.40 5.32 -2.73
N SER A 16 12.74 6.09 -3.79
CA SER A 16 11.95 7.24 -4.21
C SER A 16 10.53 6.83 -4.62
N LYS A 17 10.40 5.72 -5.35
CA LYS A 17 9.11 5.17 -5.76
C LYS A 17 8.26 4.79 -4.56
N ILE A 18 8.82 4.04 -3.61
CA ILE A 18 8.12 3.65 -2.38
C ILE A 18 7.71 4.87 -1.58
N MET A 19 8.62 5.83 -1.37
CA MET A 19 8.30 7.04 -0.59
C MET A 19 7.15 7.82 -1.22
N SER A 20 7.16 7.98 -2.55
CA SER A 20 6.06 8.66 -3.26
C SER A 20 4.72 7.91 -3.16
N ASP A 21 4.72 6.58 -3.27
CA ASP A 21 3.50 5.78 -3.20
C ASP A 21 2.95 5.75 -1.76
N VAL A 22 3.81 5.44 -0.79
CA VAL A 22 3.45 5.32 0.63
C VAL A 22 2.83 6.62 1.12
N LEU A 23 3.49 7.77 0.94
CA LEU A 23 3.02 9.03 1.49
C LEU A 23 1.73 9.51 0.83
N PHE A 24 1.71 9.58 -0.50
CA PHE A 24 0.63 10.26 -1.22
C PHE A 24 -0.54 9.33 -1.56
N LEU A 25 -0.27 8.07 -1.91
CA LEU A 25 -1.30 7.15 -2.39
C LEU A 25 -1.83 6.23 -1.28
N ARG A 26 -1.09 6.05 -0.17
CA ARG A 26 -1.51 5.18 0.93
C ARG A 26 -1.85 5.94 2.20
N THR A 27 -0.92 6.73 2.75
CA THR A 27 -1.10 7.39 4.05
C THR A 27 -2.22 8.41 4.01
N ILE A 28 -2.17 9.37 3.08
CA ILE A 28 -3.17 10.46 3.03
C ILE A 28 -4.59 9.90 2.78
N PRO A 29 -4.84 9.05 1.78
CA PRO A 29 -6.16 8.45 1.58
C PRO A 29 -6.60 7.57 2.75
N GLY A 30 -5.68 6.79 3.33
CA GLY A 30 -5.96 5.93 4.48
C GLY A 30 -6.41 6.70 5.72
N ILE A 31 -5.79 7.86 5.99
CA ILE A 31 -6.21 8.76 7.08
C ILE A 31 -7.60 9.33 6.78
N ILE A 32 -7.84 9.87 5.59
CA ILE A 32 -9.14 10.45 5.22
C ILE A 32 -10.24 9.40 5.32
N PHE A 33 -10.01 8.21 4.77
CA PHE A 33 -10.93 7.08 4.85
C PHE A 33 -11.23 6.70 6.30
N SER A 34 -10.19 6.58 7.13
CA SER A 34 -10.36 6.20 8.54
C SER A 34 -11.13 7.25 9.32
N CYS A 35 -10.86 8.55 9.08
CA CYS A 35 -11.58 9.65 9.70
C CYS A 35 -13.07 9.63 9.35
N VAL A 36 -13.46 9.25 8.14
CA VAL A 36 -14.88 9.23 7.75
C VAL A 36 -15.56 7.96 8.24
N VAL A 37 -14.99 6.80 7.92
CA VAL A 37 -15.63 5.50 8.10
C VAL A 37 -15.74 5.12 9.58
N TYR A 38 -14.76 5.47 10.41
CA TYR A 38 -14.79 5.12 11.83
C TYR A 38 -16.02 5.70 12.55
N TRP A 39 -16.32 6.98 12.28
CA TRP A 39 -17.47 7.67 12.86
C TRP A 39 -18.79 7.28 12.18
N MET A 40 -18.78 7.00 10.87
CA MET A 40 -19.98 6.52 10.17
C MET A 40 -20.46 5.16 10.67
N ILE A 41 -19.54 4.25 11.00
CA ILE A 41 -19.88 2.91 11.54
C ILE A 41 -20.32 2.99 13.01
N GLY A 42 -19.90 4.02 13.75
CA GLY A 42 -20.18 4.14 15.18
C GLY A 42 -19.32 3.21 16.04
N LEU A 43 -18.03 3.09 15.71
CA LEU A 43 -17.07 2.33 16.51
C LEU A 43 -16.82 2.97 17.89
N LYS A 44 -16.09 2.25 18.76
CA LYS A 44 -15.82 2.64 20.15
C LYS A 44 -15.33 4.10 20.24
N SER A 45 -16.07 4.96 20.94
CA SER A 45 -15.79 6.41 21.00
C SER A 45 -14.63 6.79 21.93
N THR A 46 -13.59 5.96 22.03
CA THR A 46 -12.38 6.28 22.80
C THR A 46 -11.21 6.57 21.85
N PRO A 47 -10.39 7.61 22.12
CA PRO A 47 -9.36 8.04 21.18
C PRO A 47 -8.28 6.96 20.94
N ASP A 48 -7.96 6.15 21.96
CA ASP A 48 -7.07 4.99 21.84
C ASP A 48 -7.53 4.03 20.74
N ALA A 49 -8.82 3.71 20.68
CA ALA A 49 -9.38 2.77 19.72
C ALA A 49 -9.36 3.34 18.29
N PHE A 50 -9.56 4.64 18.14
CA PHE A 50 -9.44 5.31 16.85
C PHE A 50 -8.00 5.24 16.30
N PHE A 51 -6.99 5.54 17.13
CA PHE A 51 -5.60 5.51 16.66
C PHE A 51 -5.11 4.09 16.36
N ILE A 52 -5.52 3.09 17.14
CA ILE A 52 -5.22 1.69 16.84
C ILE A 52 -5.86 1.28 15.50
N PHE A 53 -7.11 1.67 15.25
CA PHE A 53 -7.78 1.42 13.99
C PHE A 53 -7.06 2.09 12.81
N LEU A 54 -6.79 3.39 12.91
CA LEU A 54 -6.10 4.16 11.88
C LEU A 54 -4.72 3.57 11.57
N PHE A 55 -3.95 3.22 12.60
CA PHE A 55 -2.64 2.60 12.43
C PHE A 55 -2.74 1.22 11.77
N SER A 56 -3.72 0.41 12.16
CA SER A 56 -3.96 -0.91 11.57
C SER A 56 -4.31 -0.81 10.08
N ILE A 57 -5.19 0.11 9.70
CA ILE A 57 -5.57 0.34 8.29
C ILE A 57 -4.36 0.75 7.46
N ILE A 58 -3.53 1.66 7.97
CA ILE A 58 -2.31 2.12 7.29
C ILE A 58 -1.31 0.96 7.12
N LEU A 59 -1.04 0.19 8.18
CA LEU A 59 -0.11 -0.94 8.11
C LEU A 59 -0.57 -2.05 7.16
N VAL A 60 -1.86 -2.39 7.16
CA VAL A 60 -2.43 -3.36 6.21
C VAL A 60 -2.26 -2.84 4.78
N SER A 61 -2.51 -1.56 4.53
CA SER A 61 -2.31 -0.93 3.22
C SER A 61 -0.84 -1.03 2.76
N TYR A 62 0.11 -0.77 3.64
CA TYR A 62 1.54 -0.88 3.32
C TYR A 62 1.97 -2.32 3.05
N THR A 63 1.43 -3.28 3.81
CA THR A 63 1.72 -4.70 3.64
C THR A 63 1.17 -5.20 2.29
N ALA A 64 -0.07 -4.86 1.97
CA ALA A 64 -0.69 -5.18 0.68
C ALA A 64 0.08 -4.55 -0.50
N THR A 65 0.52 -3.31 -0.35
CA THR A 65 1.33 -2.62 -1.38
C THR A 65 2.70 -3.26 -1.56
N SER A 66 3.36 -3.66 -0.47
CA SER A 66 4.65 -4.35 -0.53
C SER A 66 4.54 -5.69 -1.25
N MET A 67 3.46 -6.43 -0.99
CA MET A 67 3.15 -7.68 -1.72
C MET A 67 2.88 -7.41 -3.21
N ALA A 68 2.11 -6.37 -3.54
CA ALA A 68 1.85 -5.96 -4.91
C ALA A 68 3.14 -5.60 -5.67
N LEU A 69 4.05 -4.86 -5.03
CA LEU A 69 5.34 -4.52 -5.60
C LEU A 69 6.23 -5.75 -5.78
N ALA A 70 6.25 -6.67 -4.81
CA ALA A 70 7.04 -7.91 -4.90
C ALA A 70 6.57 -8.79 -6.07
N ILE A 71 5.27 -9.00 -6.21
CA ILE A 71 4.69 -9.80 -7.31
C ILE A 71 4.91 -9.07 -8.64
N SER A 72 4.62 -7.77 -8.70
CA SER A 72 4.76 -7.00 -9.95
C SER A 72 6.20 -6.84 -10.42
N ALA A 73 7.19 -6.94 -9.52
CA ALA A 73 8.60 -6.87 -9.89
C ALA A 73 9.08 -8.11 -10.67
N ASP A 74 8.43 -9.27 -10.46
CA ASP A 74 8.75 -10.53 -11.13
C ASP A 74 8.05 -10.66 -12.50
N GLN A 75 6.91 -10.00 -12.66
CA GLN A 75 6.04 -10.18 -13.83
C GLN A 75 6.33 -9.15 -14.94
N THR A 76 6.38 -9.62 -16.19
CA THR A 76 6.55 -8.77 -17.39
C THR A 76 5.22 -8.25 -17.95
N VAL A 77 4.10 -8.89 -17.61
CA VAL A 77 2.75 -8.54 -18.07
C VAL A 77 1.87 -8.18 -16.88
N VAL A 78 1.36 -6.95 -16.86
CA VAL A 78 0.54 -6.41 -15.76
C VAL A 78 -0.70 -7.26 -15.47
N ALA A 79 -1.33 -7.82 -16.51
CA ALA A 79 -2.51 -8.66 -16.35
C ALA A 79 -2.24 -9.91 -15.48
N ILE A 80 -1.06 -10.52 -15.61
CA ILE A 80 -0.69 -11.72 -14.85
C ILE A 80 -0.47 -11.36 -13.37
N ALA A 81 0.25 -10.25 -13.10
CA ALA A 81 0.45 -9.76 -11.74
C ALA A 81 -0.89 -9.48 -11.01
N ASN A 82 -1.85 -8.88 -11.72
CA ASN A 82 -3.17 -8.58 -11.16
C ASN A 82 -3.97 -9.85 -10.83
N ILE A 83 -3.85 -10.91 -11.64
CA ILE A 83 -4.49 -12.20 -11.36
C ILE A 83 -3.92 -12.80 -10.07
N PHE A 84 -2.58 -12.87 -9.95
CA PHE A 84 -1.94 -13.37 -8.72
C PHE A 84 -2.36 -12.58 -7.49
N LEU A 85 -2.33 -11.25 -7.58
CA LEU A 85 -2.74 -10.37 -6.48
C LEU A 85 -4.18 -10.60 -6.04
N THR A 86 -5.09 -10.70 -7.01
CA THR A 86 -6.52 -10.92 -6.73
C THR A 86 -6.73 -12.26 -6.03
N ILE A 87 -6.10 -13.33 -6.53
CA ILE A 87 -6.21 -14.66 -5.93
C ILE A 87 -5.68 -14.66 -4.49
N ILE A 88 -4.50 -14.08 -4.26
CA ILE A 88 -3.89 -14.03 -2.92
C ILE A 88 -4.78 -13.24 -1.95
N PHE A 89 -5.25 -12.05 -2.34
CA PHE A 89 -6.11 -11.26 -1.47
C PHE A 89 -7.44 -11.93 -1.17
N ILE A 90 -8.03 -12.67 -2.12
CA ILE A 90 -9.26 -13.44 -1.86
C ILE A 90 -9.04 -14.50 -0.78
N PHE A 91 -7.91 -15.22 -0.81
CA PHE A 91 -7.62 -16.25 0.20
C PHE A 91 -7.17 -15.68 1.56
N MET A 92 -6.75 -14.42 1.60
CA MET A 92 -6.33 -13.75 2.85
C MET A 92 -7.49 -13.08 3.60
N MET A 93 -8.65 -12.88 2.95
CA MET A 93 -9.87 -12.40 3.59
C MET A 93 -10.64 -13.54 4.26
#